data_AF-E3NT85-F1
#
_entry.id   AF-E3NT85-F1
#
_cell.length_a   1.000
_cell.length_b   1.000
_cell.length_c   1.000
_cell.angle_alpha   90.00
_cell.angle_beta   90.00
_cell.angle_gamma   90.00
#
_symmetry.space_group_name_H-M   'P 1'
#
loop_
_entity.id
_entity.type
_entity.pdbx_description
1 polymer ?
#
loop_
_entity_poly.entity_id
_entity_poly.type
_entity_poly.pdbx_seq_one_letter_code
_entity_poly.pdbx_strand_id
1 'polypeptide(L)'
;MACQSAIDERIIVSYSDTFQLSYQPVGGFPIPVPVTTQGVIWNVDKDRKFKNPAFPQGSNLCEAFKDTAKPPNWKKSPCEMGGFENVDFIVWMRTAALPYFKKLWRIVERSSNAAFSNGLPKGTYVLTVENNYPVQSFGGKKYFVISTTSWAGGKNSFLGIAYLVVGCLAIVLGVVFVFIHLKFGHS
;
A
#
# COMPACT_ATOMS: atom_id res chain seq x y z
N MET A 1 -0.36 16.58 -18.56
CA MET A 1 -1.74 16.51 -18.08
C MET A 1 -1.68 16.36 -16.57
N ALA A 2 -2.17 17.36 -15.86
CA ALA A 2 -2.05 17.49 -14.41
C ALA A 2 -2.71 16.31 -13.71
N CYS A 3 -2.01 15.72 -12.75
CA CYS A 3 -2.59 14.77 -11.80
C CYS A 3 -3.50 15.61 -10.87
N GLN A 4 -4.71 15.87 -11.36
CA GLN A 4 -5.69 16.69 -10.67
C GLN A 4 -6.06 16.01 -9.36
N SER A 5 -5.94 16.79 -8.30
CA SER A 5 -6.42 16.54 -6.96
C SER A 5 -7.81 15.91 -6.92
N ALA A 6 -7.89 14.68 -6.43
CA ALA A 6 -9.05 14.17 -5.71
C ALA A 6 -8.54 13.32 -4.55
N ILE A 7 -8.93 13.71 -3.34
CA ILE A 7 -8.75 12.95 -2.11
C ILE A 7 -9.82 11.83 -2.16
N ASP A 8 -9.69 10.89 -3.10
CA ASP A 8 -10.59 9.73 -3.15
C ASP A 8 -9.87 8.56 -2.47
N GLU A 9 -10.19 8.34 -1.19
CA GLU A 9 -9.59 7.33 -0.32
C GLU A 9 -10.03 5.90 -0.65
N ARG A 10 -10.50 5.63 -1.86
CA ARG A 10 -11.02 4.33 -2.27
C ARG A 10 -9.93 3.59 -3.05
N ILE A 11 -9.16 2.69 -2.43
CA ILE A 11 -8.20 1.84 -3.17
C ILE A 11 -8.19 0.42 -2.62
N ILE A 12 -9.16 -0.38 -3.06
CA ILE A 12 -9.18 -1.82 -2.76
C ILE A 12 -8.35 -2.55 -3.82
N VAL A 13 -7.19 -3.04 -3.40
CA VAL A 13 -6.43 -4.08 -4.11
C VAL A 13 -6.75 -5.40 -3.41
N SER A 14 -7.38 -6.33 -4.13
CA SER A 14 -7.67 -7.67 -3.60
C SER A 14 -6.47 -8.58 -3.76
N TYR A 15 -6.23 -9.45 -2.77
CA TYR A 15 -5.17 -10.46 -2.77
C TYR A 15 -5.13 -11.31 -4.05
N SER A 16 -6.30 -11.64 -4.59
CA SER A 16 -6.43 -12.54 -5.73
C SER A 16 -6.23 -11.89 -7.09
N ASP A 17 -6.29 -10.57 -7.18
CA ASP A 17 -6.13 -9.86 -8.45
C ASP A 17 -4.64 -9.79 -8.81
N THR A 18 -4.32 -9.91 -10.11
CA THR A 18 -2.94 -9.77 -10.60
C THR A 18 -2.78 -8.47 -11.37
N PHE A 19 -1.69 -7.76 -11.10
CA PHE A 19 -1.37 -6.48 -11.74
C PHE A 19 -0.05 -6.62 -12.49
N GLN A 20 0.01 -6.06 -13.70
CA GLN A 20 1.24 -5.90 -14.46
C GLN A 20 1.30 -4.48 -14.99
N LEU A 21 2.39 -3.78 -14.66
CA LEU A 21 2.61 -2.40 -15.07
C LEU A 21 3.76 -2.36 -16.07
N SER A 22 3.53 -1.77 -17.23
CA SER A 22 4.55 -1.61 -18.28
C SER A 22 4.66 -0.14 -18.71
N TYR A 23 5.88 0.32 -18.90
CA TYR A 23 6.22 1.62 -19.45
C TYR A 23 6.23 1.54 -20.98
N GLN A 24 5.54 2.47 -21.64
CA GLN A 24 5.46 2.55 -23.10
C GLN A 24 6.29 3.74 -23.62
N PRO A 25 7.54 3.53 -24.04
CA PRO A 25 8.32 4.58 -24.70
C PRO A 25 7.77 4.89 -26.09
N VAL A 26 7.94 6.14 -26.54
CA VAL A 26 7.53 6.57 -27.89
C VAL A 26 8.36 5.83 -28.93
N GLY A 27 7.72 5.04 -29.78
CA GLY A 27 8.39 4.28 -30.85
C GLY A 27 9.19 3.07 -30.40
N GLY A 28 9.06 2.63 -29.14
CA GLY A 28 9.76 1.46 -28.59
C GLY A 28 8.84 0.37 -28.06
N PHE A 29 9.44 -0.76 -27.67
CA PHE A 29 8.72 -1.87 -27.04
C PHE A 29 8.30 -1.55 -25.59
N PRO A 30 7.19 -2.12 -25.09
CA PRO A 30 6.80 -1.99 -23.70
C PRO A 30 7.88 -2.55 -22.76
N ILE A 31 8.28 -1.77 -21.75
CA ILE A 31 9.26 -2.17 -20.75
C ILE A 31 8.52 -2.48 -19.45
N PRO A 32 8.56 -3.72 -18.92
CA PRO A 32 7.90 -4.05 -17.66
C PRO A 32 8.55 -3.26 -16.52
N VAL A 33 7.71 -2.66 -15.66
CA VAL A 33 8.19 -1.94 -14.48
C VAL A 33 8.64 -2.98 -13.45
N PRO A 34 9.91 -2.96 -13.02
CA PRO A 34 10.39 -3.90 -12.03
C PRO A 34 9.81 -3.59 -10.67
N VAL A 35 9.24 -4.62 -10.03
CA VAL A 35 8.56 -4.51 -8.74
C VAL A 35 9.05 -5.58 -7.79
N THR A 36 9.11 -5.26 -6.50
CA THR A 36 9.60 -6.15 -5.44
C THR A 36 8.56 -6.36 -4.34
N THR A 37 8.63 -7.53 -3.70
CA THR A 37 7.90 -7.87 -2.47
C THR A 37 8.70 -7.54 -1.22
N GLN A 38 9.99 -7.26 -1.34
CA GLN A 38 10.84 -6.92 -0.22
C GLN A 38 10.41 -5.58 0.39
N GLY A 39 10.25 -5.55 1.71
CA GLY A 39 9.79 -4.35 2.43
C GLY A 39 8.29 -4.07 2.34
N VAL A 40 7.49 -4.94 1.71
CA VAL A 40 6.02 -4.79 1.67
C VAL A 40 5.37 -5.17 3.00
N ILE A 41 5.89 -6.20 3.67
CA ILE A 41 5.42 -6.67 4.97
C ILE A 41 6.41 -6.34 6.09
N TRP A 42 5.90 -6.22 7.32
CA TRP A 42 6.75 -6.05 8.49
C TRP A 42 7.50 -7.34 8.80
N ASN A 43 8.75 -7.22 9.25
CA ASN A 43 9.57 -8.37 9.63
C ASN A 43 8.87 -9.22 10.71
N VAL A 44 8.19 -8.60 11.68
CA VAL A 44 7.45 -9.33 12.73
C VAL A 44 6.34 -10.22 12.16
N ASP A 45 5.60 -9.74 11.13
CA ASP A 45 4.56 -10.54 10.49
C ASP A 45 5.17 -11.76 9.80
N LYS A 46 6.27 -11.54 9.05
CA LYS A 46 7.00 -12.58 8.32
C LYS A 46 7.66 -13.60 9.25
N ASP A 47 8.29 -13.13 10.32
CA ASP A 47 9.21 -13.94 11.10
C ASP A 47 8.50 -14.66 12.25
N ARG A 48 7.42 -14.08 12.78
CA ARG A 48 6.74 -14.61 13.99
C ARG A 48 5.29 -15.00 13.80
N LYS A 49 4.52 -14.25 13.01
CA LYS A 49 3.06 -14.37 12.99
C LYS A 49 2.55 -15.36 11.96
N PHE A 50 3.08 -15.30 10.74
CA PHE A 50 2.63 -16.14 9.64
C PHE A 50 3.68 -17.20 9.35
N LYS A 51 3.31 -18.46 9.52
CA LYS A 51 4.14 -19.62 9.22
C LYS A 51 3.32 -20.68 8.52
N ASN A 52 3.97 -21.35 7.59
CA ASN A 52 3.40 -22.56 6.99
C ASN A 52 3.39 -23.70 8.01
N PRO A 53 2.44 -24.64 7.90
CA PRO A 53 2.45 -25.85 8.71
C PRO A 53 3.78 -26.60 8.51
N ALA A 54 4.27 -27.26 9.57
CA ALA A 54 5.44 -28.11 9.46
C ALA A 54 5.11 -29.32 8.57
N PHE A 55 6.01 -29.66 7.65
CA PHE A 55 5.89 -30.85 6.82
C PHE A 55 7.20 -31.64 6.82
N PRO A 56 7.15 -32.99 6.74
CA PRO A 56 8.35 -33.84 6.77
C PRO A 56 9.40 -33.44 5.73
N GLN A 57 10.69 -33.60 6.06
CA GLN A 57 11.76 -33.40 5.07
C GLN A 57 11.56 -34.35 3.87
N GLY A 58 11.42 -33.78 2.68
CA GLY A 58 11.17 -34.51 1.44
C GLY A 58 9.70 -34.48 0.95
N SER A 59 8.78 -33.95 1.75
CA SER A 59 7.40 -33.68 1.32
C SER A 59 7.26 -32.26 0.75
N ASN A 60 6.16 -32.02 0.03
CA ASN A 60 5.84 -30.70 -0.52
C ASN A 60 4.83 -29.95 0.36
N LEU A 61 4.71 -28.62 0.16
CA LEU A 61 3.77 -27.80 0.91
C LEU A 61 2.32 -28.27 0.74
N CYS A 62 1.95 -28.82 -0.43
CA CYS A 62 0.59 -29.25 -0.69
C CYS A 62 0.17 -30.49 0.11
N GLU A 63 1.09 -31.39 0.43
CA GLU A 63 0.84 -32.52 1.32
C GLU A 63 0.45 -32.05 2.72
N ALA A 64 1.06 -30.95 3.19
CA ALA A 64 0.70 -30.34 4.47
C ALA A 64 -0.75 -29.79 4.50
N PHE A 65 -1.34 -29.53 3.33
CA PHE A 65 -2.71 -29.03 3.16
C PHE A 65 -3.70 -30.10 2.68
N LYS A 66 -3.30 -31.38 2.60
CA LYS A 66 -4.10 -32.46 1.97
C LYS A 66 -5.49 -32.64 2.60
N ASP A 67 -5.60 -32.53 3.92
CA ASP A 67 -6.86 -32.68 4.65
C ASP A 67 -7.59 -31.34 4.89
N THR A 68 -7.26 -30.32 4.09
CA THR A 68 -7.88 -28.99 4.17
C THR A 68 -8.60 -28.64 2.89
N ALA A 69 -9.69 -27.87 3.01
CA ALA A 69 -10.41 -27.34 1.86
C ALA A 69 -9.98 -25.90 1.57
N LYS A 70 -9.84 -25.57 0.28
CA LYS A 70 -9.66 -24.17 -0.12
C LYS A 70 -10.93 -23.35 0.16
N PRO A 71 -10.81 -22.04 0.44
CA PRO A 71 -11.98 -21.19 0.55
C PRO A 71 -12.80 -21.17 -0.76
N PRO A 72 -14.15 -21.05 -0.69
CA PRO A 72 -15.03 -21.24 -1.85
C PRO A 72 -14.71 -20.36 -3.07
N ASN A 73 -14.30 -19.11 -2.84
CA ASN A 73 -14.05 -18.13 -3.90
C ASN A 73 -12.58 -18.04 -4.32
N TRP A 74 -11.71 -18.97 -3.89
CA TRP A 74 -10.30 -18.96 -4.25
C TRP A 74 -10.05 -19.77 -5.52
N LYS A 75 -9.42 -19.15 -6.53
CA LYS A 75 -9.00 -19.86 -7.75
C LYS A 75 -7.95 -20.93 -7.42
N LYS A 76 -6.89 -20.53 -6.71
CA LYS A 76 -5.76 -21.37 -6.30
C LYS A 76 -5.86 -21.73 -4.82
N SER A 77 -5.41 -22.93 -4.47
CA SER A 77 -5.27 -23.37 -3.09
C SER A 77 -4.10 -22.64 -2.39
N PRO A 78 -4.09 -22.56 -1.04
CA PRO A 78 -2.99 -21.95 -0.31
C PRO A 78 -1.62 -22.51 -0.69
N CYS A 79 -1.50 -23.82 -0.88
CA CYS A 79 -0.22 -24.46 -1.16
C CYS A 79 0.39 -24.06 -2.51
N GLU A 80 -0.44 -23.82 -3.54
CA GLU A 80 0.00 -23.37 -4.87
C GLU A 80 0.49 -21.91 -4.87
N MET A 81 0.18 -21.15 -3.82
CA MET A 81 0.53 -19.74 -3.69
C MET A 81 1.71 -19.51 -2.73
N GLY A 82 2.35 -20.57 -2.22
CA GLY A 82 3.40 -20.44 -1.20
C GLY A 82 2.88 -20.41 0.25
N GLY A 83 1.60 -20.76 0.43
CA GLY A 83 0.96 -20.93 1.74
C GLY A 83 0.67 -19.63 2.47
N PHE A 84 0.69 -19.68 3.79
CA PHE A 84 0.42 -18.55 4.67
C PHE A 84 1.58 -17.56 4.77
N GLU A 85 2.75 -17.92 4.27
CA GLU A 85 3.91 -17.02 4.19
C GLU A 85 3.91 -16.15 2.92
N ASN A 86 2.90 -16.29 2.06
CA ASN A 86 2.75 -15.43 0.90
C ASN A 86 2.57 -13.95 1.32
N VAL A 87 3.37 -13.06 0.72
CA VAL A 87 3.37 -11.62 1.04
C VAL A 87 2.00 -10.98 0.81
N ASP A 88 1.37 -11.24 -0.33
CA ASP A 88 0.08 -10.67 -0.65
C ASP A 88 -0.99 -11.15 0.36
N PHE A 89 -0.87 -12.39 0.85
CA PHE A 89 -1.84 -12.99 1.77
C PHE A 89 -1.73 -12.30 3.13
N ILE A 90 -0.50 -12.15 3.61
CA ILE A 90 -0.20 -11.43 4.86
C ILE A 90 -0.72 -9.99 4.82
N VAL A 91 -0.52 -9.29 3.70
CA VAL A 91 -1.05 -7.93 3.50
C VAL A 91 -2.57 -7.92 3.57
N TRP A 92 -3.22 -8.91 2.96
CA TRP A 92 -4.68 -9.02 2.98
C TRP A 92 -5.23 -9.30 4.37
N MET A 93 -4.60 -10.20 5.12
CA MET A 93 -5.00 -10.60 6.48
C MET A 93 -4.87 -9.49 7.52
N ARG A 94 -4.09 -8.43 7.24
CA ARG A 94 -4.09 -7.24 8.11
C ARG A 94 -5.43 -6.51 7.99
N THR A 95 -6.26 -6.60 9.03
CA THR A 95 -7.56 -5.92 9.06
C THR A 95 -7.36 -4.39 8.98
N ALA A 96 -8.17 -3.75 8.15
CA ALA A 96 -8.20 -2.29 8.07
C ALA A 96 -9.17 -1.73 9.11
N ALA A 97 -8.84 -0.59 9.70
CA ALA A 97 -9.70 0.08 10.69
C ALA A 97 -10.91 0.79 10.05
N LEU A 98 -10.87 1.05 8.74
CA LEU A 98 -11.87 1.80 8.00
C LEU A 98 -12.41 0.98 6.83
N PRO A 99 -13.67 1.18 6.41
CA PRO A 99 -14.26 0.50 5.25
C PRO A 99 -13.56 0.88 3.94
N TYR A 100 -13.02 2.09 3.89
CA TYR A 100 -12.15 2.58 2.83
C TYR A 100 -10.71 2.40 3.28
N PHE A 101 -9.99 1.52 2.60
CA PHE A 101 -8.62 1.20 2.96
C PHE A 101 -7.76 1.00 1.73
N LYS A 102 -6.45 1.06 1.94
CA LYS A 102 -5.41 0.85 0.93
C LYS A 102 -4.48 -0.24 1.41
N LYS A 103 -4.14 -1.17 0.52
CA LYS A 103 -3.18 -2.23 0.81
C LYS A 103 -2.01 -2.13 -0.16
N LEU A 104 -0.80 -2.23 0.38
CA LEU A 104 0.42 -2.16 -0.42
C LEU A 104 0.60 -3.48 -1.16
N TRP A 105 0.63 -3.43 -2.49
CA TRP A 105 0.89 -4.61 -3.32
C TRP A 105 2.39 -4.79 -3.55
N ARG A 106 3.04 -3.82 -4.21
CA ARG A 106 4.47 -3.89 -4.52
C ARG A 106 5.15 -2.54 -4.39
N ILE A 107 6.47 -2.58 -4.29
CA ILE A 107 7.36 -1.43 -4.33
C ILE A 107 8.13 -1.46 -5.66
N VAL A 108 8.32 -0.31 -6.30
CA VAL A 108 9.13 -0.22 -7.53
C VAL A 108 10.60 -0.40 -7.19
N GLU A 109 11.24 -1.36 -7.85
CA GLU A 109 12.65 -1.70 -7.66
C GLU A 109 13.54 -0.76 -8.47
N ARG A 110 14.22 0.16 -7.79
CA ARG A 110 15.03 1.20 -8.46
C ARG A 110 16.41 0.73 -8.89
N SER A 111 16.90 -0.37 -8.32
CA SER A 111 18.27 -0.87 -8.59
C SER A 111 18.36 -1.71 -9.87
N SER A 112 17.27 -2.40 -10.22
CA SER A 112 17.29 -3.45 -11.25
C SER A 112 17.43 -2.96 -12.69
N ASN A 113 17.02 -1.72 -12.99
CA ASN A 113 17.01 -1.20 -14.35
C ASN A 113 17.26 0.31 -14.34
N ALA A 114 18.26 0.75 -15.12
CA ALA A 114 18.69 2.14 -15.19
C ALA A 114 17.55 3.11 -15.57
N ALA A 115 16.59 2.67 -16.38
CA ALA A 115 15.41 3.47 -16.77
C ALA A 115 14.53 3.87 -15.57
N PHE A 116 14.57 3.10 -14.48
CA PHE A 116 13.74 3.30 -13.28
C PHE A 116 14.55 3.71 -12.04
N SER A 117 15.84 4.04 -12.21
CA SER A 117 16.75 4.46 -11.12
C SER A 117 16.21 5.64 -10.31
N ASN A 118 15.64 6.62 -11.02
CA ASN A 118 15.01 7.80 -10.43
C ASN A 118 13.50 7.64 -10.18
N GLY A 119 12.99 6.40 -10.18
CA GLY A 119 11.57 6.08 -10.10
C GLY A 119 10.92 5.98 -11.49
N LEU A 120 9.61 6.19 -11.55
CA LEU A 120 8.86 6.05 -12.79
C LEU A 120 9.10 7.25 -13.72
N PRO A 121 9.71 7.08 -14.91
CA PRO A 121 9.89 8.16 -15.87
C PRO A 121 8.55 8.73 -16.35
N LYS A 122 8.56 9.99 -16.77
CA LYS A 122 7.37 10.62 -17.36
C LYS A 122 7.08 9.98 -18.72
N GLY A 123 5.87 9.46 -18.88
CA GLY A 123 5.38 8.93 -20.15
C GLY A 123 4.11 8.13 -19.97
N THR A 124 3.80 7.31 -20.96
CA THR A 124 2.61 6.47 -20.97
C THR A 124 2.89 5.14 -20.29
N TYR A 125 1.95 4.69 -19.46
CA TYR A 125 2.00 3.40 -18.81
C TYR A 125 0.75 2.59 -19.16
N VAL A 126 0.94 1.29 -19.28
CA VAL A 126 -0.15 0.33 -19.48
C VAL A 126 -0.24 -0.53 -18.22
N LEU A 127 -1.41 -0.52 -17.59
CA LEU A 127 -1.73 -1.39 -16.47
C LEU A 127 -2.65 -2.50 -16.95
N THR A 128 -2.15 -3.73 -16.94
CA THR A 128 -2.94 -4.93 -17.20
C THR A 128 -3.39 -5.50 -15.85
N VAL A 129 -4.71 -5.73 -15.71
CA VAL A 129 -5.30 -6.25 -14.48
C VAL A 129 -6.08 -7.52 -14.79
N GLU A 130 -5.72 -8.62 -14.12
CA GLU A 130 -6.53 -9.83 -14.10
C GLU A 130 -7.49 -9.75 -12.90
N ASN A 131 -8.77 -9.51 -13.20
CA ASN A 131 -9.81 -9.33 -12.21
C ASN A 131 -10.36 -10.69 -11.73
N ASN A 132 -9.88 -11.15 -10.58
CA ASN A 132 -10.26 -12.42 -9.98
C ASN A 132 -11.26 -12.29 -8.84
N TYR A 133 -11.47 -11.08 -8.34
CA TYR A 133 -12.41 -10.78 -7.26
C TYR A 133 -13.44 -9.73 -7.67
N PRO A 134 -14.60 -10.13 -8.21
CA PRO A 134 -15.63 -9.19 -8.60
C PRO A 134 -16.28 -8.56 -7.37
N VAL A 135 -16.24 -7.23 -7.30
CA VAL A 135 -16.80 -6.45 -6.18
C VAL A 135 -18.15 -5.81 -6.49
N GLN A 136 -18.60 -5.91 -7.74
CA GLN A 136 -19.78 -5.20 -8.23
C GLN A 136 -21.08 -5.69 -7.59
N SER A 137 -21.16 -6.98 -7.25
CA SER A 137 -22.36 -7.59 -6.65
C SER A 137 -22.77 -6.98 -5.31
N PHE A 138 -21.82 -6.38 -4.59
CA PHE A 138 -22.04 -5.69 -3.32
C PHE A 138 -21.75 -4.18 -3.41
N GLY A 139 -21.73 -3.61 -4.62
CA GLY A 139 -21.51 -2.18 -4.85
C GLY A 139 -20.09 -1.70 -4.54
N GLY A 140 -19.12 -2.60 -4.41
CA GLY A 140 -17.73 -2.27 -4.16
C GLY A 140 -17.05 -1.65 -5.37
N LYS A 141 -15.96 -0.91 -5.13
CA LYS A 141 -15.12 -0.30 -6.16
C LYS A 141 -13.65 -0.62 -5.88
N LYS A 142 -12.89 -0.94 -6.94
CA LYS A 142 -11.45 -1.21 -6.88
C LYS A 142 -10.70 -0.14 -7.65
N TYR A 143 -9.54 0.21 -7.13
CA TYR A 143 -8.67 1.21 -7.73
C TYR A 143 -7.23 0.74 -7.58
N PHE A 144 -6.39 1.15 -8.52
CA PHE A 144 -4.95 0.93 -8.46
C PHE A 144 -4.29 2.30 -8.42
N VAL A 145 -3.43 2.52 -7.42
CA VAL A 145 -2.80 3.82 -7.21
C VAL A 145 -1.32 3.68 -7.01
N ILE A 146 -0.61 4.54 -7.72
CA ILE A 146 0.83 4.68 -7.66
C ILE A 146 1.11 5.94 -6.85
N SER A 147 1.91 5.80 -5.80
CA SER A 147 2.27 6.92 -4.93
C SER A 147 3.72 6.84 -4.52
N THR A 148 4.36 8.00 -4.36
CA THR A 148 5.66 8.12 -3.72
C THR A 148 5.48 8.36 -2.22
N THR A 149 6.33 7.76 -1.39
CA THR A 149 6.41 8.03 0.04
C THR A 149 7.56 8.99 0.33
N SER A 150 7.38 9.83 1.35
CA SER A 150 8.45 10.60 1.98
C SER A 150 8.78 9.98 3.35
N TRP A 151 9.73 10.58 4.06
CA TRP A 151 10.08 10.19 5.44
C TRP A 151 8.87 10.24 6.39
N ALA A 152 7.91 11.14 6.14
CA ALA A 152 6.69 11.30 6.92
C ALA A 152 5.53 10.41 6.42
N GLY A 153 5.80 9.49 5.49
CA GLY A 153 4.83 8.58 4.91
C GLY A 153 4.23 9.05 3.59
N GLY A 154 2.98 8.69 3.33
CA GLY A 154 2.26 9.11 2.13
C GLY A 154 1.81 10.57 2.19
N LYS A 155 1.24 11.08 1.10
CA LYS A 155 0.66 12.43 1.05
C LYS A 155 -0.45 12.57 2.10
N ASN A 156 -0.19 13.37 3.13
CA ASN A 156 -1.17 13.72 4.16
C ASN A 156 -1.02 15.19 4.59
N SER A 157 -1.91 16.06 4.12
CA SER A 157 -1.91 17.49 4.46
C SER A 157 -2.53 17.78 5.83
N PHE A 158 -3.26 16.83 6.41
CA PHE A 158 -3.98 17.05 7.68
C PHE A 158 -3.02 17.40 8.81
N LEU A 159 -1.94 16.63 8.95
CA LEU A 159 -0.98 16.83 10.04
C LEU A 159 -0.34 18.23 9.97
N GLY A 160 0.09 18.65 8.77
CA GLY A 160 0.67 19.99 8.57
C GLY A 160 -0.32 21.11 8.88
N ILE A 161 -1.57 20.99 8.43
CA ILE A 161 -2.63 21.97 8.72
C ILE A 161 -2.93 22.01 10.22
N ALA A 162 -3.01 20.85 10.89
CA ALA A 162 -3.25 20.78 12.33
C ALA A 162 -2.15 21.51 13.12
N TYR A 163 -0.88 21.28 12.79
CA TYR A 163 0.23 22.01 13.43
C TYR A 163 0.18 23.51 13.17
N LEU A 164 -0.16 23.95 11.96
CA LEU A 164 -0.31 25.37 11.66
C LEU A 164 -1.43 26.01 12.48
N VAL A 165 -2.60 25.38 12.55
CA VAL A 165 -3.75 25.91 13.31
C VAL A 165 -3.43 26.01 14.80
N VAL A 166 -2.88 24.95 15.40
CA VAL A 166 -2.49 24.95 16.82
C VAL A 166 -1.40 25.98 17.09
N GLY A 167 -0.41 26.11 16.20
CA GLY A 167 0.65 27.12 16.30
C GLY A 167 0.11 28.55 16.24
N CYS A 168 -0.80 28.84 15.31
CA CYS A 168 -1.44 30.15 15.21
C CYS A 168 -2.25 30.49 16.47
N LEU A 169 -3.03 29.55 17.00
CA LEU A 169 -3.78 29.75 18.25
C LEU A 169 -2.85 30.04 19.43
N ALA A 170 -1.74 29.30 19.55
CA ALA A 170 -0.76 29.52 20.60
C ALA A 170 -0.10 30.92 20.52
N ILE A 171 0.23 31.38 19.31
CA ILE A 171 0.79 32.73 19.10
C ILE A 171 -0.22 33.81 19.51
N VAL A 172 -1.48 33.70 19.11
CA VAL A 172 -2.53 34.66 19.48
C VAL A 172 -2.70 34.72 20.99
N LEU A 173 -2.79 33.58 21.67
CA LEU A 173 -2.86 33.52 23.13
C LEU A 173 -1.60 34.11 23.78
N GLY A 174 -0.42 33.85 23.23
CA GLY A 174 0.84 34.43 23.68
C GLY A 174 0.83 35.96 23.61
N VAL A 175 0.38 36.54 22.50
CA VAL A 175 0.26 38.00 22.33
C VAL A 175 -0.73 38.59 23.35
N VAL A 176 -1.86 37.92 23.57
CA VAL A 176 -2.86 38.34 24.58
C VAL A 176 -2.24 38.34 25.98
N PHE A 177 -1.51 37.29 26.37
CA PHE A 177 -0.85 37.22 27.67
C PHE A 177 0.26 38.26 27.83
N VAL A 178 1.06 38.51 26.80
CA VAL A 178 2.05 39.59 26.80
C VAL A 178 1.38 40.95 26.98
N PHE A 179 0.28 41.21 26.28
CA PHE A 179 -0.46 42.47 26.42
C PHE A 179 -1.03 42.66 27.83
N ILE A 180 -1.61 41.61 28.42
CA ILE A 180 -2.10 41.63 29.81
C ILE A 180 -0.95 41.89 30.79
N HIS A 181 0.19 41.21 30.62
CA HIS A 181 1.36 41.40 31.48
C HIS A 181 1.92 42.84 31.39
N LEU A 182 1.99 43.43 30.20
CA LEU A 182 2.44 44.82 30.05
C LEU A 182 1.46 45.83 30.66
N LYS A 183 0.15 45.55 30.66
CA LYS A 183 -0.87 46.44 31.21
C LYS A 183 -1.06 46.30 32.73
N PHE A 184 -0.95 45.09 33.26
CA PHE A 184 -1.32 44.76 34.65
C PHE A 184 -0.19 44.15 35.47
N GLY A 185 0.98 43.90 34.88
CA GLY A 185 2.12 43.26 35.55
C GLY A 185 3.00 44.19 36.38
N HIS A 186 2.53 45.41 36.70
CA HIS A 186 3.22 46.31 37.61
C HIS A 186 2.66 46.09 39.03
N SER A 187 3.20 45.11 39.73
CA SER A 187 3.13 44.97 41.19
C SER A 187 4.44 44.44 41.73
#